data_AF-A0AAV7RSN2-F1
#
_entry.id   AF-A0AAV7RSN2-F1
#
_cell.length_a   1.000
_cell.length_b   1.000
_cell.length_c   1.000
_cell.angle_alpha   90.00
_cell.angle_beta   90.00
_cell.angle_gamma   90.00
#
_symmetry.space_group_name_H-M   'P 1'
#
loop_
_entity.id
_entity.type
_entity.pdbx_description
1 polymer ?
#
loop_
_entity_poly.entity_id
_entity_poly.type
_entity_poly.pdbx_seq_one_letter_code
_entity_poly.pdbx_strand_id
1 'polypeptide(L)'
;ILSSGLWQEGKEDEGFYGFLFKDIKKEVERASTIKCCICKKLGASINCDVKKCNKSFHYPCGEEKQCLSQFFERFRSYCWEHAPTQKIPPTKGKAKCPVCLESILPKPNYTVLKSPCCKQTWFHRQCLQKSALISGLYHFKCAICCNEEKFVKEMLRMGIHIPE
;
A
#
# COMPACT_ATOMS: atom_id res chain seq x y z
N ILE A 1 2.40 4.45 11.98
CA ILE A 1 1.03 5.01 11.99
C ILE A 1 0.74 5.59 10.61
N LEU A 2 -0.40 5.29 9.97
CA LEU A 2 -0.74 5.87 8.66
C LEU A 2 -1.42 7.23 8.83
N SER A 3 -0.62 8.29 8.71
CA SER A 3 -1.07 9.68 8.68
C SER A 3 -0.11 10.51 7.84
N SER A 4 -0.65 11.42 7.04
CA SER A 4 0.16 12.27 6.15
C SER A 4 0.80 13.48 6.83
N GLY A 5 0.42 13.79 8.07
CA GLY A 5 0.98 14.92 8.83
C GLY A 5 1.89 14.52 9.99
N LEU A 6 2.12 13.22 10.19
CA LEU A 6 2.94 12.71 11.27
C LEU A 6 4.33 12.30 10.75
N TRP A 7 5.37 12.98 11.22
CA TRP A 7 6.76 12.68 10.91
C TRP A 7 7.47 12.12 12.15
N GLN A 8 8.38 11.19 11.93
CA GLN A 8 9.22 10.62 13.00
C GLN A 8 10.39 11.59 13.26
N GLU A 9 10.20 12.52 14.19
CA GLU A 9 11.24 13.48 14.59
C GLU A 9 12.14 12.96 15.74
N GLY A 10 11.65 11.99 16.53
CA GLY A 10 12.38 11.40 17.66
C GLY A 10 13.23 10.20 17.25
N LYS A 11 14.11 9.76 18.17
CA LYS A 11 14.81 8.47 18.05
C LYS A 11 13.85 7.31 18.29
N GLU A 12 14.22 6.10 17.88
CA GLU A 12 13.35 4.91 18.01
C GLU A 12 12.90 4.64 19.46
N ASP A 13 13.73 4.97 20.45
CA ASP A 13 13.47 4.82 21.89
C ASP A 13 12.68 5.98 22.53
N GLU A 14 12.38 7.04 21.76
CA GLU A 14 11.63 8.21 22.22
C GLU A 14 10.15 8.16 21.78
N GLY A 15 9.25 8.49 22.70
CA GLY A 15 7.82 8.54 22.39
C GLY A 15 7.24 7.16 22.04
N PHE A 16 6.45 7.08 20.96
CA PHE A 16 5.91 5.83 20.44
C PHE A 16 6.64 5.49 19.13
N TYR A 17 7.67 4.64 19.17
CA TYR A 17 8.52 4.32 18.01
C TYR A 17 9.06 5.57 17.30
N GLY A 18 9.62 6.54 18.02
CA GLY A 18 10.11 7.81 17.48
C GLY A 18 9.04 8.86 17.11
N PHE A 19 7.75 8.53 17.28
CA PHE A 19 6.69 9.53 17.22
C PHE A 19 6.53 10.21 18.59
N LEU A 20 6.95 11.47 18.67
CA LEU A 20 6.82 12.26 19.89
C LEU A 20 5.34 12.57 20.18
N PHE A 21 4.93 12.46 21.44
CA PHE A 21 3.53 12.69 21.84
C PHE A 21 2.99 14.07 21.44
N LYS A 22 3.86 15.10 21.45
CA LYS A 22 3.50 16.45 21.00
C LYS A 22 3.05 16.46 19.53
N ASP A 23 3.69 15.66 18.68
CA ASP A 23 3.43 15.63 17.24
C ASP A 23 2.24 14.74 16.91
N ILE A 24 2.04 13.66 17.70
CA ILE A 24 0.81 12.87 17.66
C ILE A 24 -0.41 13.75 17.99
N LYS A 25 -0.34 14.57 19.06
CA LYS A 25 -1.43 15.49 19.43
C LYS A 25 -1.73 16.50 18.33
N LYS A 26 -0.70 17.16 17.79
CA LYS A 26 -0.84 18.08 16.65
C LYS A 26 -1.47 17.41 15.43
N GLU A 27 -1.08 16.17 15.14
CA GLU A 27 -1.64 15.42 14.03
C GLU A 27 -3.12 15.09 14.24
N VAL A 28 -3.51 14.69 15.46
CA VAL A 28 -4.93 14.43 15.81
C VAL A 28 -5.76 15.70 15.63
N GLU A 29 -5.27 16.84 16.13
CA GLU A 29 -5.92 18.14 15.97
C GLU A 29 -6.05 18.51 14.48
N ARG A 30 -4.98 18.39 13.70
CA ARG A 30 -5.00 18.63 12.26
C ARG A 30 -6.03 17.75 11.56
N ALA A 31 -5.95 16.44 11.73
CA ALA A 31 -6.83 15.47 11.08
C ALA A 31 -8.30 15.69 11.44
N SER A 32 -8.60 16.10 12.68
CA SER A 32 -9.97 16.36 13.16
C SER A 32 -10.71 17.42 12.35
N THR A 33 -9.98 18.36 11.73
CA THR A 33 -10.56 19.44 10.91
C THR A 33 -10.74 19.07 9.44
N ILE A 34 -10.15 17.95 8.98
CA ILE A 34 -10.10 17.61 7.56
C ILE A 34 -11.30 16.75 7.17
N LYS A 35 -12.03 17.21 6.16
CA LYS A 35 -13.16 16.49 5.57
C LYS A 35 -12.70 15.41 4.61
N CYS A 36 -13.13 14.17 4.84
CA CYS A 36 -12.94 13.05 3.92
C CYS A 36 -13.64 13.32 2.58
N CYS A 37 -12.91 13.18 1.48
CA CYS A 37 -13.45 13.41 0.14
C CYS A 37 -14.43 12.31 -0.31
N ILE A 38 -14.46 11.16 0.38
CA ILE A 38 -15.33 10.02 0.09
C ILE A 38 -16.63 10.11 0.90
N CYS A 39 -16.56 9.97 2.24
CA CYS A 39 -17.75 9.93 3.11
C CYS A 39 -18.23 11.30 3.60
N LYS A 40 -17.48 12.38 3.31
CA LYS A 40 -17.77 13.78 3.69
C LYS A 40 -17.77 14.08 5.21
N LYS A 41 -17.39 13.13 6.06
CA LYS A 41 -17.19 13.32 7.51
C LYS A 41 -15.79 13.85 7.81
N LEU A 42 -15.63 14.52 8.96
CA LEU A 42 -14.36 15.02 9.47
C LEU A 42 -13.44 13.88 9.99
N GLY A 43 -12.18 14.18 10.28
CA GLY A 43 -11.21 13.21 10.83
C GLY A 43 -10.34 12.50 9.78
N ALA A 44 -10.26 13.01 8.54
CA ALA A 44 -9.44 12.37 7.51
C ALA A 44 -7.94 12.68 7.73
N SER A 45 -7.19 11.66 8.16
CA SER A 45 -5.74 11.78 8.45
C SER A 45 -4.83 11.56 7.23
N ILE A 46 -5.34 10.95 6.16
CA ILE A 46 -4.55 10.57 4.98
C ILE A 46 -4.84 11.51 3.82
N ASN A 47 -3.77 11.98 3.19
CA ASN A 47 -3.79 12.80 1.98
C ASN A 47 -3.11 12.04 0.84
N CYS A 48 -3.51 12.33 -0.40
CA CYS A 48 -2.75 11.90 -1.56
C CYS A 48 -1.37 12.59 -1.59
N ASP A 49 -0.30 11.82 -1.83
CA ASP A 49 1.10 12.31 -1.89
C ASP A 49 1.41 13.16 -3.13
N VAL A 50 0.51 13.21 -4.11
CA VAL A 50 0.66 14.06 -5.30
C VAL A 50 0.41 15.52 -4.93
N LYS A 51 1.43 16.38 -5.06
CA LYS A 51 1.40 17.80 -4.65
C LYS A 51 0.17 18.61 -5.11
N LYS A 52 -0.35 18.34 -6.31
CA LYS A 52 -1.51 19.05 -6.89
C LYS A 52 -2.86 18.39 -6.54
N CYS A 53 -2.85 17.28 -5.81
CA CYS A 53 -4.05 16.57 -5.39
C CYS A 53 -4.45 17.00 -3.98
N ASN A 54 -5.69 17.45 -3.82
CA ASN A 54 -6.27 17.87 -2.56
C ASN A 54 -7.18 16.80 -1.93
N LYS A 55 -7.09 15.54 -2.39
CA LYS A 55 -7.93 14.47 -1.86
C LYS A 55 -7.37 13.99 -0.53
N SER A 56 -8.14 14.21 0.52
CA SER A 56 -7.96 13.61 1.85
C SER A 56 -9.02 12.55 2.11
N PHE A 57 -8.69 11.48 2.81
CA PHE A 57 -9.60 10.38 3.08
C PHE A 57 -9.29 9.70 4.42
N HIS A 58 -10.29 9.07 5.02
CA HIS A 58 -10.06 8.11 6.10
C HIS A 58 -9.39 6.86 5.53
N TYR A 59 -8.59 6.17 6.34
CA TYR A 59 -8.01 4.87 5.98
C TYR A 59 -9.06 3.86 5.46
N PRO A 60 -10.15 3.54 6.19
CA PRO A 60 -11.14 2.58 5.72
C PRO A 60 -11.85 3.03 4.43
N CYS A 61 -12.20 4.32 4.33
CA CYS A 61 -12.78 4.85 3.09
C CYS A 61 -11.81 4.72 1.92
N GLY A 62 -10.51 4.96 2.15
CA GLY A 62 -9.47 4.78 1.14
C GLY A 62 -9.38 3.32 0.68
N GLU A 63 -9.37 2.37 1.61
CA GLU A 63 -9.33 0.93 1.29
C GLU A 63 -10.54 0.49 0.45
N GLU A 64 -11.75 0.88 0.85
CA GLU A 64 -12.99 0.63 0.09
C GLU A 64 -12.94 1.24 -1.32
N LYS A 65 -12.35 2.43 -1.44
CA LYS A 65 -12.21 3.15 -2.70
C LYS A 65 -10.96 2.75 -3.51
N GLN A 66 -10.21 1.75 -3.06
CA GLN A 66 -8.98 1.27 -3.70
C GLN A 66 -7.87 2.34 -3.81
N CYS A 67 -7.80 3.24 -2.83
CA CYS A 67 -6.60 4.02 -2.57
C CYS A 67 -5.43 3.09 -2.22
N LEU A 68 -4.21 3.53 -2.50
CA LEU A 68 -3.01 2.75 -2.25
C LEU A 68 -2.18 3.43 -1.15
N SER A 69 -1.95 2.72 -0.05
CA SER A 69 -1.00 3.12 1.00
C SER A 69 0.26 2.26 0.91
N GLN A 70 1.40 2.91 0.96
CA GLN A 70 2.71 2.28 1.05
C GLN A 70 3.13 2.22 2.51
N PHE A 71 3.70 1.10 2.93
CA PHE A 71 4.09 0.85 4.33
C PHE A 71 5.61 0.83 4.50
N PHE A 72 6.31 1.63 3.69
CA PHE A 72 7.77 1.75 3.71
C PHE A 72 8.16 3.23 3.60
N GLU A 73 9.39 3.54 4.01
CA GLU A 73 9.93 4.89 4.02
C GLU A 73 8.99 5.92 4.69
N ARG A 74 8.36 6.78 3.89
CA ARG A 74 7.52 7.91 4.34
C ARG A 74 6.03 7.60 4.36
N PHE A 75 5.66 6.32 4.32
CA PHE A 75 4.27 5.87 4.41
C PHE A 75 3.31 6.58 3.43
N ARG A 76 3.75 6.76 2.18
CA ARG A 76 3.00 7.53 1.18
C ARG A 76 1.66 6.89 0.87
N SER A 77 0.63 7.72 0.68
CA SER A 77 -0.69 7.27 0.25
C SER A 77 -1.12 7.97 -1.04
N TYR A 78 -1.86 7.27 -1.88
CA TYR A 78 -2.32 7.75 -3.17
C TYR A 78 -3.82 7.51 -3.30
N CYS A 79 -4.55 8.52 -3.78
CA CYS A 79 -5.97 8.35 -4.09
C CYS A 79 -6.15 7.44 -5.32
N TRP A 80 -7.39 6.98 -5.55
CA TRP A 80 -7.75 6.09 -6.67
C TRP A 80 -7.39 6.63 -8.07
N GLU A 81 -7.19 7.95 -8.22
CA GLU A 81 -6.75 8.58 -9.48
C GLU A 81 -5.22 8.61 -9.64
N HIS A 82 -4.48 8.60 -8.53
CA HIS A 82 -3.02 8.73 -8.51
C HIS A 82 -2.30 7.48 -8.01
N ALA A 83 -3.05 6.43 -7.68
CA ALA A 83 -2.49 5.16 -7.25
C ALA A 83 -1.51 4.64 -8.30
N PRO A 84 -0.29 4.23 -7.92
CA PRO A 84 0.65 3.66 -8.85
C PRO A 84 0.05 2.41 -9.49
N THR A 85 0.28 2.25 -10.78
CA THR A 85 -0.08 1.06 -11.55
C THR A 85 1.17 0.43 -12.16
N GLN A 86 1.04 -0.82 -12.58
CA GLN A 86 2.08 -1.49 -13.35
C GLN A 86 1.90 -1.12 -14.83
N LYS A 87 2.88 -0.41 -15.39
CA LYS A 87 2.86 0.05 -16.79
C LYS A 87 3.24 -1.10 -17.74
N ILE A 88 2.34 -2.06 -17.89
CA ILE A 88 2.53 -3.26 -18.68
C ILE A 88 1.26 -3.54 -19.51
N PRO A 89 1.40 -4.05 -20.75
CA PRO A 89 0.24 -4.42 -21.53
C PRO A 89 -0.50 -5.61 -20.87
N PRO A 90 -1.84 -5.64 -20.96
CA PRO A 90 -2.59 -6.82 -20.57
C PRO A 90 -2.13 -8.02 -21.40
N THR A 91 -2.03 -9.19 -20.77
CA THR A 91 -1.68 -10.43 -21.49
C THR A 91 -2.97 -11.07 -21.99
N LYS A 92 -2.97 -11.60 -23.22
CA LYS A 92 -4.11 -12.38 -23.72
C LYS A 92 -4.09 -13.77 -23.08
N GLY A 93 -5.23 -14.28 -22.64
CA GLY A 93 -5.39 -15.63 -22.09
C GLY A 93 -5.79 -15.68 -20.62
N LYS A 94 -5.88 -16.89 -20.07
CA LYS A 94 -6.16 -17.16 -18.66
C LYS A 94 -4.83 -17.43 -17.95
N ALA A 95 -4.66 -16.86 -16.75
CA ALA A 95 -3.57 -17.21 -15.86
C ALA A 95 -4.13 -17.85 -14.59
N LYS A 96 -3.28 -18.46 -13.78
CA LYS A 96 -3.61 -18.92 -12.42
C LYS A 96 -2.73 -18.19 -11.41
N CYS A 97 -3.31 -17.81 -10.28
CA CYS A 97 -2.56 -17.24 -9.16
C CYS A 97 -1.73 -18.35 -8.50
N PRO A 98 -0.39 -18.25 -8.41
CA PRO A 98 0.44 -19.30 -7.78
C PRO A 98 0.14 -19.56 -6.31
N VAL A 99 -0.52 -18.62 -5.61
CA VAL A 99 -0.79 -18.72 -4.17
C VAL A 99 -2.08 -19.48 -3.88
N CYS A 100 -3.18 -19.18 -4.59
CA CYS A 100 -4.48 -19.85 -4.38
C CYS A 100 -4.85 -20.85 -5.48
N LEU A 101 -4.07 -20.92 -6.56
CA LEU A 101 -4.29 -21.77 -7.74
C LEU A 101 -5.59 -21.49 -8.53
N GLU A 102 -6.35 -20.46 -8.14
CA GLU A 102 -7.54 -19.99 -8.84
C GLU A 102 -7.21 -19.17 -10.09
N SER A 103 -8.19 -19.07 -10.98
CA SER A 103 -8.07 -18.30 -12.23
C SER A 103 -7.93 -16.81 -11.96
N ILE A 104 -7.10 -16.14 -12.74
CA ILE A 104 -6.90 -14.70 -12.69
C ILE A 104 -6.96 -14.12 -14.10
N LEU A 105 -7.59 -12.95 -14.23
CA LEU A 105 -7.56 -12.16 -15.46
C LEU A 105 -6.24 -11.37 -15.48
N PRO A 106 -5.31 -11.65 -16.42
CA PRO A 106 -3.96 -11.06 -16.44
C PRO A 106 -3.96 -9.61 -16.96
N LYS A 107 -4.64 -8.73 -16.23
CA LYS A 107 -4.78 -7.30 -16.48
C LYS A 107 -4.35 -6.52 -15.22
N PRO A 108 -3.34 -5.63 -15.30
CA PRO A 108 -2.85 -4.91 -14.14
C PRO A 108 -3.93 -3.97 -13.60
N ASN A 109 -4.21 -4.04 -12.31
CA ASN A 109 -5.11 -3.15 -11.60
C ASN A 109 -4.87 -3.27 -10.07
N TYR A 110 -5.70 -2.64 -9.25
CA TYR A 110 -5.55 -2.70 -7.79
C TYR A 110 -5.54 -4.15 -7.25
N THR A 111 -6.45 -5.01 -7.72
CA THR A 111 -6.67 -6.37 -7.21
C THR A 111 -5.77 -7.42 -7.87
N VAL A 112 -5.11 -7.10 -8.99
CA VAL A 112 -4.28 -8.03 -9.76
C VAL A 112 -2.92 -7.44 -10.06
N LEU A 113 -1.86 -8.10 -9.57
CA LEU A 113 -0.47 -7.68 -9.71
C LEU A 113 0.33 -8.71 -10.50
N LYS A 114 1.22 -8.25 -11.37
CA LYS A 114 2.19 -9.06 -12.12
C LYS A 114 3.52 -9.15 -11.37
N SER A 115 4.16 -10.31 -11.46
CA SER A 115 5.54 -10.49 -11.03
C SER A 115 6.50 -9.61 -11.86
N PRO A 116 7.41 -8.85 -11.23
CA PRO A 116 8.47 -8.13 -11.94
C PRO A 116 9.62 -9.03 -12.40
N CYS A 117 9.78 -10.22 -11.81
CA CYS A 117 10.90 -11.13 -12.09
C CYS A 117 10.52 -12.34 -12.96
N CYS A 118 9.23 -12.68 -13.08
CA CYS A 118 8.76 -13.85 -13.84
C CYS A 118 7.84 -13.44 -15.00
N LYS A 119 8.06 -14.03 -16.18
CA LYS A 119 7.21 -13.79 -17.34
C LYS A 119 5.82 -14.40 -17.09
N GLN A 120 4.78 -13.65 -17.41
CA GLN A 120 3.37 -14.09 -17.37
C GLN A 120 2.86 -14.60 -16.01
N THR A 121 3.54 -14.30 -14.90
CA THR A 121 3.07 -14.64 -13.56
C THR A 121 2.24 -13.50 -12.97
N TRP A 122 1.03 -13.82 -12.53
CA TRP A 122 0.07 -12.88 -11.96
C TRP A 122 -0.46 -13.38 -10.62
N PHE A 123 -0.80 -12.45 -9.74
CA PHE A 123 -1.25 -12.73 -8.39
C PHE A 123 -2.46 -11.88 -8.04
N HIS A 124 -3.38 -12.44 -7.26
CA HIS A 124 -4.37 -11.63 -6.56
C HIS A 124 -3.67 -10.82 -5.46
N ARG A 125 -3.97 -9.53 -5.37
CA ARG A 125 -3.45 -8.63 -4.34
C ARG A 125 -3.69 -9.21 -2.94
N GLN A 126 -4.90 -9.72 -2.70
CA GLN A 126 -5.26 -10.31 -1.41
C GLN A 126 -4.42 -11.56 -1.08
N CYS A 127 -4.11 -12.38 -2.08
CA CYS A 127 -3.24 -13.54 -1.88
C CYS A 127 -1.82 -13.12 -1.54
N LEU A 128 -1.28 -12.10 -2.22
CA LEU A 128 0.03 -11.52 -1.88
C LEU A 128 0.04 -10.92 -0.48
N GLN A 129 -1.02 -10.19 -0.11
CA GLN A 129 -1.12 -9.59 1.22
C GLN A 129 -1.14 -10.65 2.32
N LYS A 130 -1.91 -11.73 2.14
CA LYS A 130 -1.90 -12.87 3.09
C LYS A 130 -0.53 -13.55 3.14
N SER A 131 0.09 -13.80 1.98
CA SER A 131 1.42 -14.41 1.91
C SER A 131 2.48 -13.55 2.58
N ALA A 132 2.46 -12.23 2.40
CA ALA A 132 3.35 -11.28 3.05
C ALA A 132 3.18 -11.28 4.57
N LEU A 133 1.94 -11.25 5.07
CA LEU A 133 1.66 -11.28 6.51
C LEU A 133 2.13 -12.57 7.19
N ILE A 134 2.08 -13.71 6.48
CA ILE A 134 2.54 -15.01 7.01
C ILE A 134 4.06 -15.12 6.95
N SER A 135 4.68 -14.64 5.86
CA SER A 135 6.10 -14.87 5.61
C SER A 135 6.99 -13.83 6.32
N GLY A 136 6.48 -12.62 6.54
CA GLY A 136 7.28 -11.49 7.02
C GLY A 136 8.37 -11.07 6.02
N LEU A 137 9.12 -10.05 6.38
CA LEU A 137 10.14 -9.45 5.51
C LEU A 137 11.23 -10.45 5.10
N TYR A 138 11.67 -11.30 6.03
CA TYR A 138 12.79 -12.23 5.83
C TYR A 138 12.49 -13.42 4.91
N HIS A 139 11.21 -13.72 4.64
CA HIS A 139 10.83 -14.87 3.82
C HIS A 139 9.92 -14.53 2.65
N PHE A 140 9.43 -13.29 2.56
CA PHE A 140 8.56 -12.88 1.47
C PHE A 140 9.35 -12.71 0.16
N LYS A 141 9.14 -13.64 -0.78
CA LYS A 141 9.82 -13.67 -2.07
C LYS A 141 8.91 -14.20 -3.16
N CYS A 142 9.32 -14.07 -4.42
CA CYS A 142 8.53 -14.61 -5.53
C CYS A 142 8.36 -16.13 -5.38
N ALA A 143 7.11 -16.59 -5.33
CA ALA A 143 6.77 -18.03 -5.21
C ALA A 143 7.22 -18.90 -6.40
N ILE A 144 7.71 -18.29 -7.49
CA ILE A 144 8.11 -19.00 -8.72
C ILE A 144 9.63 -19.11 -8.85
N CYS A 145 10.37 -18.00 -8.71
CA CYS A 145 11.82 -17.98 -8.94
C CYS A 145 12.64 -17.61 -7.70
N CYS A 146 11.99 -17.48 -6.53
CA CYS A 146 12.61 -17.07 -5.27
C CYS A 146 13.32 -15.71 -5.29
N ASN A 147 13.16 -14.90 -6.34
CA ASN A 147 13.71 -13.55 -6.35
C ASN A 147 13.02 -12.71 -5.26
N GLU A 148 13.83 -12.12 -4.40
CA GLU A 148 13.40 -11.26 -3.30
C GLU A 148 13.48 -9.80 -3.72
N GLU A 149 14.67 -9.33 -4.12
CA GLU A 149 14.95 -7.91 -4.38
C GLU A 149 13.93 -7.21 -5.30
N LYS A 150 13.73 -7.71 -6.53
CA LYS A 150 12.81 -7.07 -7.49
C LYS A 150 11.36 -7.28 -7.07
N PHE A 151 11.06 -8.46 -6.53
CA PHE A 151 9.70 -8.84 -6.15
C PHE A 151 9.20 -7.99 -4.98
N VAL A 152 9.91 -8.00 -3.85
CA VAL A 152 9.60 -7.24 -2.63
C VAL A 152 9.48 -5.76 -2.95
N LYS A 153 10.45 -5.18 -3.69
CA LYS A 153 10.43 -3.77 -4.09
C LYS A 153 9.16 -3.38 -4.84
N GLU A 154 8.74 -4.19 -5.81
CA GLU A 154 7.52 -3.93 -6.57
C GLU A 154 6.26 -4.15 -5.70
N MET A 155 6.23 -5.19 -4.85
CA MET A 155 5.07 -5.45 -3.98
C MET A 155 4.87 -4.32 -2.96
N LEU A 156 5.95 -3.81 -2.36
CA LEU A 156 5.94 -2.62 -1.50
C LEU A 156 5.44 -1.39 -2.27
N ARG A 157 5.99 -1.12 -3.46
CA ARG A 157 5.54 -0.01 -4.32
C ARG A 157 4.05 -0.09 -4.62
N MET A 158 3.56 -1.31 -4.83
CA MET A 158 2.16 -1.60 -5.11
C MET A 158 1.29 -1.67 -3.85
N GLY A 159 1.82 -1.36 -2.66
CA GLY A 159 1.08 -1.22 -1.40
C GLY A 159 0.73 -2.55 -0.72
N ILE A 160 1.53 -3.60 -0.94
CA ILE A 160 1.50 -4.81 -0.12
C ILE A 160 2.26 -4.51 1.18
N HIS A 161 1.59 -4.67 2.32
CA HIS A 161 2.23 -4.55 3.63
C HIS A 161 2.99 -5.84 3.94
N ILE A 162 4.28 -5.71 4.24
CA ILE A 162 5.15 -6.83 4.62
C ILE A 162 5.68 -6.48 6.02
N PRO A 163 5.20 -7.13 7.09
CA PRO A 163 5.68 -6.86 8.44
C PRO A 163 7.12 -7.35 8.60
N GLU A 164 7.88 -6.68 9.45
CA GLU A 164 9.19 -7.16 9.93
C GLU A 164 9.04 -8.42 10.79
#